data_AF-A0A828RJS5-F1
#
_entry.id   AF-A0A828RJS5-F1
#
_cell.length_a   1.000
_cell.length_b   1.000
_cell.length_c   1.000
_cell.angle_alpha   90.00
_cell.angle_beta   90.00
_cell.angle_gamma   90.00
#
_symmetry.space_group_name_H-M   'P 1'
#
loop_
_entity.id
_entity.type
_entity.pdbx_description
1 polymer ?
#
loop_
_entity_poly.entity_id
_entity_poly.type
_entity_poly.pdbx_seq_one_letter_code
_entity_poly.pdbx_strand_id
1 'polypeptide(L)'
;MNKETISQIKARLQTITDTTDPYLQTIHDDSRKGVQTAIQQFERRLARQKEAEEAFNNRFKYEKYYWENGCQYIAGMDEVGRGPLAGPVVTCAVILNADFDLIGVTDSKQLTRHERENLYLRIVDEAVEVSIAVNDAPVIDQMNIYAATQDAMIRAVNHLHHRPDHLIVDAVPLAIDIPQTTLIKGDQKSISVAAASIVAKEYRDHLMRDYDYVYPGYGFAQNMGYGTKEHLAGLEKMGATPIHRRSFNPVPKYLN
;
A
#
# COMPACT_ATOMS: atom_id res chain seq x y z
N MET A 1 -39.62 20.56 26.38
CA MET A 1 -38.40 20.86 25.60
C MET A 1 -38.52 20.13 24.29
N ASN A 2 -38.30 20.80 23.15
CA ASN A 2 -38.30 20.14 21.85
C ASN A 2 -37.19 19.08 21.83
N LYS A 3 -37.54 17.81 21.61
CA LYS A 3 -36.56 16.74 21.42
C LYS A 3 -35.71 17.07 20.18
N GLU A 4 -34.40 16.89 20.29
CA GLU A 4 -33.48 17.02 19.15
C GLU A 4 -33.96 16.14 17.99
N THR A 5 -33.84 16.67 16.77
CA THR A 5 -34.13 15.92 15.55
C THR A 5 -33.09 14.82 15.34
N ILE A 6 -33.44 13.77 14.59
CA ILE A 6 -32.50 12.70 14.27
C ILE A 6 -31.26 13.24 13.53
N SER A 7 -31.42 14.29 12.71
CA SER A 7 -30.30 14.93 12.00
C SER A 7 -29.32 15.62 12.96
N GLN A 8 -29.84 16.31 13.98
CA GLN A 8 -29.01 16.96 15.00
C GLN A 8 -28.24 15.92 15.83
N ILE A 9 -28.92 14.83 16.21
CA ILE A 9 -28.29 13.73 16.96
C ILE A 9 -27.17 13.08 16.13
N LYS A 10 -27.41 12.81 14.84
CA LYS A 10 -26.38 12.27 13.94
C LYS A 10 -25.18 13.20 13.80
N ALA A 11 -25.40 14.50 13.62
CA ALA A 11 -24.32 15.48 13.52
C ALA A 11 -23.50 15.53 14.82
N ARG A 12 -24.15 15.44 15.98
CA ARG A 12 -23.46 15.41 17.28
C ARG A 12 -22.69 14.11 17.51
N LEU A 13 -23.25 12.96 17.15
CA LEU A 13 -22.54 11.68 17.22
C LEU A 13 -21.33 11.61 16.29
N GLN A 14 -21.24 12.44 15.25
CA GLN A 14 -20.04 12.53 14.41
C GLN A 14 -18.87 13.23 15.09
N THR A 15 -19.13 14.13 16.04
CA THR A 15 -18.07 14.88 16.76
C THR A 15 -17.54 14.13 17.97
N ILE A 16 -18.22 13.06 18.40
CA ILE A 16 -17.85 12.27 19.58
C ILE A 16 -16.85 11.19 19.20
N THR A 17 -15.76 11.12 19.97
CA THR A 17 -14.66 10.16 19.79
C THR A 17 -14.59 9.11 20.89
N ASP A 18 -15.38 9.25 21.96
CA ASP A 18 -15.37 8.34 23.10
C ASP A 18 -16.78 7.78 23.38
N THR A 19 -16.84 6.47 23.61
CA THR A 19 -18.02 5.74 24.06
C THR A 19 -18.51 6.14 25.47
N THR A 20 -17.70 6.86 26.24
CA THR A 20 -18.07 7.34 27.58
C THR A 20 -18.68 8.74 27.61
N ASP A 21 -18.85 9.37 26.43
CA ASP A 21 -19.37 10.74 26.33
C ASP A 21 -20.76 10.87 27.01
N PRO A 22 -20.95 11.82 27.95
CA PRO A 22 -22.20 11.99 28.68
C PRO A 22 -23.43 12.20 27.79
N TYR A 23 -23.25 12.70 26.56
CA TYR A 23 -24.33 12.87 25.61
C TYR A 23 -25.01 11.54 25.25
N LEU A 24 -24.27 10.43 25.21
CA LEU A 24 -24.83 9.11 24.92
C LEU A 24 -25.89 8.72 25.96
N GLN A 25 -25.67 9.07 27.23
CA GLN A 25 -26.66 8.85 28.29
C GLN A 25 -27.95 9.64 28.05
N THR A 26 -27.86 10.83 27.44
CA THR A 26 -29.05 11.67 27.18
C THR A 26 -29.95 11.13 26.07
N ILE A 27 -29.41 10.30 25.19
CA ILE A 27 -30.13 9.71 24.05
C ILE A 27 -30.34 8.20 24.18
N HIS A 28 -29.79 7.56 25.22
CA HIS A 28 -29.85 6.11 25.46
C HIS A 28 -31.29 5.57 25.45
N ASP A 29 -32.20 6.27 26.14
CA ASP A 29 -33.60 5.84 26.28
C ASP A 29 -34.50 6.36 25.14
N ASP A 30 -33.93 6.92 24.07
CA ASP A 30 -34.69 7.39 22.92
C ASP A 30 -35.19 6.19 22.07
N SER A 31 -36.49 5.94 22.14
CA SER A 31 -37.14 4.82 21.44
C SER A 31 -37.31 5.01 19.93
N ARG A 32 -36.96 6.17 19.37
CA ARG A 32 -37.06 6.41 17.93
C ARG A 32 -36.05 5.53 17.19
N LYS A 33 -36.54 4.66 16.29
CA LYS A 33 -35.70 3.72 15.49
C LYS A 33 -34.50 4.40 14.81
N GLY A 34 -34.68 5.62 14.31
CA GLY A 34 -33.61 6.39 13.66
C GLY A 34 -32.50 6.85 14.62
N VAL A 35 -32.82 7.10 15.89
CA VAL A 35 -31.84 7.42 16.94
C VAL A 35 -31.09 6.15 17.36
N GLN A 36 -31.81 5.06 17.62
CA GLN A 36 -31.20 3.77 17.94
C GLN A 36 -30.23 3.30 16.84
N THR A 37 -30.60 3.47 15.57
CA THR A 37 -29.74 3.16 14.43
C THR A 37 -28.50 4.06 14.40
N ALA A 38 -28.65 5.35 14.72
CA ALA A 38 -27.52 6.29 14.79
C ALA A 38 -26.53 5.93 15.91
N ILE A 39 -27.03 5.53 17.08
CA ILE A 39 -26.20 5.04 18.20
C ILE A 39 -25.44 3.77 17.79
N GLN A 40 -26.12 2.77 17.20
CA GLN A 40 -25.45 1.56 16.74
C GLN A 40 -24.37 1.83 15.66
N GLN A 41 -24.63 2.78 14.74
CA GLN A 41 -23.64 3.20 13.75
C GLN A 41 -22.44 3.88 14.40
N PHE A 42 -22.69 4.72 15.40
CA PHE A 42 -21.65 5.37 16.21
C PHE A 42 -20.77 4.35 16.95
N GLU A 43 -21.38 3.41 17.67
CA GLU A 43 -20.66 2.35 18.42
C GLU A 43 -19.80 1.51 17.47
N ARG A 44 -20.36 1.09 16.34
CA ARG A 44 -19.62 0.34 15.30
C ARG A 44 -18.47 1.14 14.72
N ARG A 45 -18.64 2.45 14.53
CA ARG A 45 -17.57 3.34 14.04
C ARG A 45 -16.42 3.40 15.03
N LEU A 46 -16.68 3.62 16.32
CA LEU A 46 -15.63 3.68 17.34
C LEU A 46 -14.96 2.31 17.56
N ALA A 47 -15.72 1.22 17.56
CA ALA A 47 -15.15 -0.13 17.65
C ALA A 47 -14.18 -0.41 16.50
N ARG A 48 -14.57 -0.09 15.25
CA ARG A 48 -13.70 -0.21 14.08
C ARG A 48 -12.46 0.66 14.16
N GLN A 49 -12.60 1.89 14.67
CA GLN A 49 -11.46 2.79 14.86
C GLN A 49 -10.47 2.21 15.86
N LYS A 50 -10.96 1.72 17.01
CA LYS A 50 -10.12 1.09 18.02
C LYS A 50 -9.43 -0.18 17.50
N GLU A 51 -10.15 -1.03 16.78
CA GLU A 51 -9.57 -2.21 16.12
C GLU A 51 -8.47 -1.82 15.11
N ALA A 52 -8.68 -0.74 14.35
CA ALA A 52 -7.69 -0.23 13.41
C ALA A 52 -6.44 0.33 14.13
N GLU A 53 -6.61 1.07 15.22
CA GLU A 53 -5.53 1.58 16.07
C GLU A 53 -4.73 0.43 16.72
N GLU A 54 -5.40 -0.59 17.25
CA GLU A 54 -4.75 -1.79 17.80
C GLU A 54 -3.98 -2.53 16.71
N ALA A 55 -4.58 -2.74 15.53
CA ALA A 55 -3.92 -3.39 14.41
C ALA A 55 -2.70 -2.59 13.91
N PHE A 56 -2.81 -1.27 13.83
CA PHE A 56 -1.73 -0.36 13.47
C PHE A 56 -0.57 -0.45 14.47
N ASN A 57 -0.87 -0.34 15.77
CA ASN A 57 0.13 -0.46 16.84
C ASN A 57 0.82 -1.82 16.85
N ASN A 58 0.09 -2.89 16.54
CA ASN A 58 0.64 -4.24 16.42
C ASN A 58 1.58 -4.39 15.21
N ARG A 59 1.37 -3.64 14.13
CA ARG A 59 2.26 -3.64 12.95
C ARG A 59 3.61 -2.97 13.20
N PHE A 60 3.77 -2.18 14.26
CA PHE A 60 5.07 -1.65 14.69
C PHE A 60 5.96 -2.68 15.41
N LYS A 61 5.51 -3.93 15.55
CA LYS A 61 6.19 -4.95 16.35
C LYS A 61 7.68 -5.09 15.99
N TYR A 62 8.02 -5.07 14.71
CA TYR A 62 9.40 -5.28 14.26
C TYR A 62 10.25 -4.01 14.41
N GLU A 63 9.71 -2.88 14.02
CA GLU A 63 10.35 -1.57 14.12
C GLU A 63 10.67 -1.24 15.59
N LYS A 64 9.68 -1.42 16.49
CA LYS A 64 9.88 -1.25 17.94
C LYS A 64 10.95 -2.17 18.49
N TYR A 65 10.93 -3.45 18.11
CA TYR A 65 11.96 -4.40 18.53
C TYR A 65 13.37 -3.88 18.15
N TYR A 66 13.58 -3.41 16.93
CA TYR A 66 14.88 -2.92 16.50
C TYR A 66 15.27 -1.59 17.14
N TRP A 67 14.33 -0.64 17.29
CA TRP A 67 14.56 0.62 18.01
C TRP A 67 14.98 0.38 19.46
N GLU A 68 14.29 -0.53 20.17
CA GLU A 68 14.62 -0.90 21.57
C GLU A 68 15.99 -1.58 21.68
N ASN A 69 16.49 -2.17 20.59
CA ASN A 69 17.81 -2.81 20.52
C ASN A 69 18.88 -1.89 19.89
N GLY A 70 18.63 -0.57 19.83
CA GLY A 70 19.62 0.44 19.47
C GLY A 70 19.78 0.70 17.97
N CYS A 71 18.95 0.10 17.11
CA CYS A 71 18.88 0.50 15.71
C CYS A 71 18.20 1.87 15.61
N GLN A 72 18.71 2.75 14.76
CA GLN A 72 18.13 4.07 14.51
C GLN A 72 17.24 4.04 13.27
N TYR A 73 17.75 3.48 12.17
CA TYR A 73 17.05 3.46 10.89
C TYR A 73 16.67 2.05 10.48
N ILE A 74 15.36 1.80 10.38
CA ILE A 74 14.81 0.55 9.88
C ILE A 74 14.05 0.84 8.59
N ALA A 75 14.43 0.15 7.52
CA ALA A 75 13.77 0.29 6.23
C ALA A 75 12.86 -0.92 5.97
N GLY A 76 11.57 -0.65 5.81
CA GLY A 76 10.60 -1.61 5.29
C GLY A 76 10.60 -1.60 3.77
N MET A 77 10.51 -2.78 3.16
CA MET A 77 10.64 -2.95 1.73
C MET A 77 9.57 -3.87 1.15
N ASP A 78 9.01 -3.45 0.02
CA ASP A 78 8.07 -4.25 -0.76
C ASP A 78 8.20 -3.97 -2.27
N GLU A 79 7.64 -4.86 -3.09
CA GLU A 79 7.57 -4.75 -4.53
C GLU A 79 6.16 -4.89 -5.10
N VAL A 80 5.96 -4.29 -6.28
CA VAL A 80 4.77 -4.49 -7.08
C VAL A 80 5.12 -4.74 -8.54
N GLY A 81 4.28 -5.51 -9.21
CA GLY A 81 4.41 -5.72 -10.65
C GLY A 81 5.24 -6.91 -11.05
N ARG A 82 5.37 -7.96 -10.22
CA ARG A 82 6.08 -9.18 -10.64
C ARG A 82 5.32 -10.01 -11.67
N GLY A 83 4.00 -10.15 -11.52
CA GLY A 83 3.16 -10.99 -12.40
C GLY A 83 2.68 -10.40 -13.74
N PRO A 84 2.53 -9.08 -13.93
CA PRO A 84 2.07 -8.49 -15.19
C PRO A 84 2.88 -8.89 -16.43
N LEU A 85 2.22 -8.93 -17.59
CA LEU A 85 2.83 -9.14 -18.90
C LEU A 85 3.50 -7.86 -19.44
N ALA A 86 3.12 -6.70 -18.91
CA ALA A 86 3.62 -5.39 -19.33
C ALA A 86 3.92 -4.47 -18.15
N GLY A 87 4.80 -3.50 -18.41
CA GLY A 87 5.26 -2.51 -17.46
C GLY A 87 6.38 -3.02 -16.54
N PRO A 88 6.90 -2.13 -15.68
CA PRO A 88 8.05 -2.45 -14.84
C PRO A 88 7.68 -3.27 -13.60
N VAL A 89 8.71 -3.75 -12.92
CA VAL A 89 8.67 -4.04 -11.48
C VAL A 89 9.12 -2.79 -10.75
N VAL A 90 8.36 -2.40 -9.72
CA VAL A 90 8.63 -1.24 -8.88
C VAL A 90 8.84 -1.72 -7.47
N THR A 91 9.90 -1.24 -6.83
CA THR A 91 10.25 -1.54 -5.43
C THR A 91 10.32 -0.23 -4.66
N CYS A 92 9.96 -0.28 -3.39
CA CYS A 92 10.06 0.87 -2.49
C CYS A 92 10.74 0.45 -1.18
N ALA A 93 11.57 1.35 -0.66
CA ALA A 93 12.09 1.29 0.70
C ALA A 93 11.58 2.51 1.47
N VAL A 94 11.04 2.29 2.68
CA VAL A 94 10.48 3.34 3.53
C VAL A 94 11.10 3.26 4.92
N ILE A 95 11.63 4.38 5.40
CA ILE A 95 12.07 4.57 6.79
C ILE A 95 11.01 5.40 7.52
N LEU A 96 10.54 4.88 8.64
CA LEU A 96 9.59 5.55 9.52
C LEU A 96 10.27 5.90 10.85
N ASN A 97 9.68 6.87 11.55
CA ASN A 97 10.00 7.21 12.93
C ASN A 97 8.94 6.63 13.88
N ALA A 98 9.19 6.71 15.19
CA ALA A 98 8.33 6.15 16.22
C ALA A 98 7.01 6.94 16.41
N ASP A 99 6.97 8.19 15.96
CA ASP A 99 5.82 9.09 15.98
C ASP A 99 4.92 8.98 14.74
N PHE A 100 5.26 8.13 13.77
CA PHE A 100 4.40 7.86 12.62
C PHE A 100 3.03 7.32 13.06
N ASP A 101 1.95 8.04 12.72
CA ASP A 101 0.61 7.80 13.26
C ASP A 101 -0.48 7.63 12.18
N LEU A 102 -0.08 7.27 10.96
CA LEU A 102 -0.99 6.97 9.85
C LEU A 102 -1.75 5.65 10.05
N ILE A 103 -2.74 5.63 10.94
CA ILE A 103 -3.54 4.44 11.33
C ILE A 103 -4.09 3.66 10.13
N GLY A 104 -4.45 4.37 9.05
CA GLY A 104 -4.97 3.78 7.81
C GLY A 104 -3.96 2.93 7.02
N VAL A 105 -2.65 3.00 7.33
CA VAL A 105 -1.62 2.21 6.65
C VAL A 105 -1.76 0.73 7.01
N THR A 106 -2.00 -0.05 5.96
CA THR A 106 -2.23 -1.50 5.98
C THR A 106 -1.91 -2.07 4.59
N ASP A 107 -2.17 -3.36 4.37
CA ASP A 107 -2.06 -4.03 3.06
C ASP A 107 -2.76 -3.21 1.97
N SER A 108 -1.99 -2.77 0.97
CA SER A 108 -2.45 -1.91 -0.13
C SER A 108 -3.61 -2.49 -0.94
N LYS A 109 -3.81 -3.81 -0.87
CA LYS A 109 -4.91 -4.54 -1.54
C LYS A 109 -6.24 -4.39 -0.79
N GLN A 110 -6.22 -4.01 0.48
CA GLN A 110 -7.42 -3.78 1.31
C GLN A 110 -7.96 -2.35 1.18
N LEU A 111 -7.18 -1.45 0.58
CA LEU A 111 -7.52 -0.05 0.42
C LEU A 111 -8.22 0.21 -0.92
N THR A 112 -9.23 1.07 -0.91
CA THR A 112 -9.74 1.65 -2.15
C THR A 112 -8.66 2.53 -2.80
N ARG A 113 -8.78 2.78 -4.10
CA ARG A 113 -7.83 3.65 -4.82
C ARG A 113 -7.74 5.03 -4.19
N HIS A 114 -8.87 5.63 -3.81
CA HIS A 114 -8.88 6.97 -3.21
C HIS A 114 -8.19 7.00 -1.84
N GLU A 115 -8.46 6.01 -0.98
CA GLU A 115 -7.77 5.88 0.31
C GLU A 115 -6.27 5.69 0.12
N ARG A 116 -5.88 4.85 -0.85
CA ARG A 116 -4.48 4.55 -1.13
C ARG A 116 -3.72 5.75 -1.70
N GLU A 117 -4.33 6.54 -2.58
CA GLU A 117 -3.77 7.79 -3.11
C GLU A 117 -3.56 8.83 -2.00
N ASN A 118 -4.54 8.99 -1.10
CA ASN A 118 -4.40 9.87 0.06
C ASN A 118 -3.28 9.39 1.00
N LEU A 119 -3.21 8.10 1.29
CA LEU A 119 -2.17 7.52 2.14
C LEU A 119 -0.80 7.62 1.49
N TYR A 120 -0.67 7.41 0.18
CA TYR A 120 0.58 7.57 -0.56
C TYR A 120 1.16 8.97 -0.37
N LEU A 121 0.35 10.03 -0.55
CA LEU A 121 0.81 11.40 -0.38
C LEU A 121 1.27 11.67 1.06
N ARG A 122 0.51 11.18 2.06
CA ARG A 122 0.86 11.34 3.47
C ARG A 122 2.11 10.55 3.86
N ILE A 123 2.29 9.33 3.35
CA ILE A 123 3.49 8.53 3.61
C ILE A 123 4.72 9.24 3.06
N VAL A 124 4.65 9.80 1.85
CA VAL A 124 5.77 10.52 1.25
C VAL A 124 6.12 11.80 2.04
N ASP A 125 5.13 12.45 2.64
CA ASP A 125 5.29 13.67 3.44
C ASP A 125 5.79 13.39 4.88
N GLU A 126 5.27 12.33 5.51
CA GLU A 126 5.46 12.06 6.94
C GLU A 126 6.55 11.00 7.23
N ALA A 127 6.94 10.17 6.26
CA ALA A 127 8.05 9.24 6.43
C ALA A 127 9.38 9.98 6.59
N VAL A 128 10.31 9.41 7.35
CA VAL A 128 11.68 9.93 7.46
C VAL A 128 12.34 9.92 6.08
N GLU A 129 12.13 8.84 5.34
CA GLU A 129 12.66 8.72 3.99
C GLU A 129 11.89 7.69 3.16
N VAL A 130 11.75 7.98 1.87
CA VAL A 130 11.15 7.08 0.88
C VAL A 130 12.06 7.01 -0.34
N SER A 131 12.38 5.79 -0.77
CA SER A 131 13.17 5.54 -1.97
C SER A 131 12.48 4.55 -2.89
N ILE A 132 12.33 4.92 -4.15
CA ILE A 132 11.70 4.10 -5.19
C ILE A 132 12.76 3.70 -6.21
N ALA A 133 12.76 2.43 -6.59
CA ALA A 133 13.55 1.92 -7.70
C ALA A 133 12.69 1.11 -8.67
N VAL A 134 13.00 1.24 -9.95
CA VAL A 134 12.22 0.68 -11.05
C VAL A 134 13.14 -0.16 -11.94
N ASN A 135 12.65 -1.31 -12.41
CA ASN A 135 13.23 -2.07 -13.51
C ASN A 135 12.17 -2.26 -14.59
N ASP A 136 12.47 -1.81 -15.80
CA ASP A 136 11.57 -1.88 -16.95
C ASP A 136 11.54 -3.28 -17.58
N ALA A 137 10.67 -3.45 -18.58
CA ALA A 137 10.50 -4.74 -19.25
C ALA A 137 11.80 -5.27 -19.89
N PRO A 138 12.62 -4.46 -20.60
CA PRO A 138 13.93 -4.88 -21.09
C PRO A 138 14.87 -5.43 -20.01
N VAL A 139 14.99 -4.77 -18.85
CA VAL A 139 15.84 -5.26 -17.75
C VAL A 139 15.28 -6.57 -17.18
N ILE A 140 13.96 -6.67 -17.02
CA ILE A 140 13.31 -7.91 -16.56
C ILE A 140 13.57 -9.07 -17.53
N ASP A 141 13.48 -8.83 -18.83
CA ASP A 141 13.74 -9.83 -19.86
C ASP A 141 15.21 -10.29 -19.86
N GLN A 142 16.15 -9.39 -19.56
CA GLN A 142 17.58 -9.71 -19.47
C GLN A 142 17.94 -10.49 -18.21
N MET A 143 17.39 -10.10 -17.05
CA MET A 143 17.81 -10.62 -15.75
C MET A 143 16.94 -11.75 -15.21
N ASN A 144 15.74 -11.95 -15.76
CA ASN A 144 14.59 -12.62 -15.13
C ASN A 144 13.94 -11.80 -14.01
N ILE A 145 12.66 -12.09 -13.72
CA ILE A 145 11.86 -11.30 -12.77
C ILE A 145 12.34 -11.38 -11.32
N TYR A 146 12.91 -12.51 -10.90
CA TYR A 146 13.40 -12.65 -9.53
C TYR A 146 14.64 -11.77 -9.31
N ALA A 147 15.63 -11.87 -10.20
CA ALA A 147 16.84 -11.07 -10.11
C ALA A 147 16.57 -9.57 -10.37
N ALA A 148 15.68 -9.23 -11.31
CA ALA A 148 15.27 -7.84 -11.53
C ALA A 148 14.56 -7.23 -10.32
N THR A 149 13.83 -8.04 -9.54
CA THR A 149 13.23 -7.58 -8.27
C THR A 149 14.31 -7.33 -7.22
N GLN A 150 15.25 -8.27 -7.03
CA GLN A 150 16.36 -8.11 -6.09
C GLN A 150 17.24 -6.90 -6.43
N ASP A 151 17.55 -6.69 -7.71
CA ASP A 151 18.31 -5.52 -8.18
C ASP A 151 17.59 -4.22 -7.84
N ALA A 152 16.29 -4.12 -8.15
CA ALA A 152 15.52 -2.93 -7.84
C ALA A 152 15.46 -2.68 -6.33
N MET A 153 15.23 -3.72 -5.52
CA MET A 153 15.25 -3.61 -4.05
C MET A 153 16.60 -3.10 -3.53
N ILE A 154 17.72 -3.67 -3.99
CA ILE A 154 19.06 -3.23 -3.58
C ILE A 154 19.30 -1.76 -3.98
N ARG A 155 18.88 -1.35 -5.18
CA ARG A 155 18.97 0.05 -5.61
C ARG A 155 18.11 0.98 -4.76
N ALA A 156 16.89 0.57 -4.40
CA ALA A 156 16.04 1.36 -3.51
C ALA A 156 16.75 1.62 -2.17
N VAL A 157 17.39 0.60 -1.58
CA VAL A 157 18.17 0.76 -0.35
C VAL A 157 19.37 1.68 -0.55
N ASN A 158 20.13 1.49 -1.63
CA ASN A 158 21.33 2.28 -1.90
C ASN A 158 21.05 3.75 -2.23
N HIS A 159 19.82 4.09 -2.64
CA HIS A 159 19.40 5.46 -2.87
C HIS A 159 18.93 6.17 -1.59
N LEU A 160 18.75 5.46 -0.48
CA LEU A 160 18.47 6.09 0.82
C LEU A 160 19.70 6.89 1.27
N HIS A 161 19.47 8.14 1.67
CA HIS A 161 20.43 9.01 2.33
C HIS A 161 20.80 8.48 3.71
N HIS A 162 19.82 7.98 4.47
CA HIS A 162 20.07 7.28 5.73
C HIS A 162 20.35 5.80 5.46
N ARG A 163 21.57 5.36 5.76
CA ARG A 163 21.90 3.93 5.70
C ARG A 163 21.08 3.18 6.75
N PRO A 164 20.23 2.21 6.37
CA PRO A 164 19.49 1.42 7.33
C PRO A 164 20.43 0.56 8.20
N ASP A 165 20.10 0.46 9.48
CA ASP A 165 20.73 -0.49 10.41
C ASP A 165 20.12 -1.89 10.23
N HIS A 166 18.86 -1.96 9.84
CA HIS A 166 18.13 -3.21 9.60
C HIS A 166 17.09 -3.05 8.47
N LEU A 167 16.93 -4.11 7.67
CA LEU A 167 15.91 -4.19 6.62
C LEU A 167 14.77 -5.13 7.04
N ILE A 168 13.53 -4.76 6.75
CA ILE A 168 12.38 -5.66 6.83
C ILE A 168 11.85 -5.84 5.41
N VAL A 169 11.93 -7.05 4.86
CA VAL A 169 11.66 -7.32 3.43
C VAL A 169 10.54 -8.33 3.27
N ASP A 170 9.59 -8.09 2.35
CA ASP A 170 8.58 -9.09 2.00
C ASP A 170 9.17 -10.17 1.07
N ALA A 171 9.24 -11.40 1.57
CA ALA A 171 9.52 -12.65 0.85
C ALA A 171 10.85 -12.82 0.09
N VAL A 172 11.66 -11.77 -0.14
CA VAL A 172 12.88 -11.84 -0.96
C VAL A 172 14.12 -11.44 -0.15
N PRO A 173 15.08 -12.35 0.10
CA PRO A 173 16.34 -11.98 0.73
C PRO A 173 17.24 -11.22 -0.25
N LEU A 174 18.00 -10.24 0.27
CA LEU A 174 18.89 -9.38 -0.50
C LEU A 174 20.35 -9.68 -0.20
N ALA A 175 21.19 -9.73 -1.24
CA ALA A 175 22.63 -9.89 -1.09
C ALA A 175 23.31 -8.53 -0.83
N ILE A 176 23.01 -7.92 0.32
CA ILE A 176 23.55 -6.62 0.76
C ILE A 176 24.09 -6.74 2.20
N ASP A 177 25.13 -5.98 2.52
CA ASP A 177 25.76 -5.93 3.84
C ASP A 177 24.95 -5.05 4.82
N ILE A 178 23.68 -5.43 5.03
CA ILE A 178 22.78 -4.88 6.03
C ILE A 178 21.97 -6.04 6.62
N PRO A 179 21.90 -6.16 7.96
CA PRO A 179 21.02 -7.12 8.62
C PRO A 179 19.58 -7.03 8.10
N GLN A 180 18.92 -8.18 7.93
CA GLN A 180 17.58 -8.20 7.34
C GLN A 180 16.67 -9.25 7.98
N THR A 181 15.39 -8.94 8.04
CA THR A 181 14.31 -9.86 8.39
C THR A 181 13.40 -10.03 7.20
N THR A 182 13.39 -11.24 6.63
CA THR A 182 12.45 -11.60 5.58
C THR A 182 11.16 -12.12 6.19
N LEU A 183 10.03 -11.52 5.83
CA LEU A 183 8.71 -11.90 6.30
C LEU A 183 7.89 -12.49 5.16
N ILE A 184 7.04 -13.47 5.47
CA ILE A 184 5.95 -13.87 4.57
C ILE A 184 4.75 -12.98 4.89
N LYS A 185 4.23 -12.27 3.89
CA LYS A 185 3.16 -11.26 4.06
C LYS A 185 3.62 -10.14 5.00
N GLY A 186 4.78 -9.56 4.68
CA GLY A 186 5.39 -8.48 5.45
C GLY A 186 4.47 -7.26 5.56
N ASP A 187 3.74 -6.95 4.49
CA ASP A 187 2.73 -5.88 4.40
C ASP A 187 1.62 -5.97 5.48
N GLN A 188 1.32 -7.17 5.96
CA GLN A 188 0.34 -7.40 7.03
C GLN A 188 0.94 -7.38 8.44
N LYS A 189 2.27 -7.36 8.56
CA LYS A 189 2.99 -7.63 9.80
C LYS A 189 3.89 -6.48 10.25
N SER A 190 4.41 -5.69 9.33
CA SER A 190 5.32 -4.57 9.55
C SER A 190 4.72 -3.31 8.94
N ILE A 191 4.73 -2.21 9.70
CA ILE A 191 4.14 -0.95 9.25
C ILE A 191 4.99 -0.28 8.17
N SER A 192 6.32 -0.39 8.27
CA SER A 192 7.23 0.13 7.24
C SER A 192 7.10 -0.62 5.92
N VAL A 193 6.93 -1.95 5.96
CA VAL A 193 6.63 -2.76 4.75
C VAL A 193 5.26 -2.41 4.17
N ALA A 194 4.24 -2.23 5.02
CA ALA A 194 2.91 -1.80 4.58
C ALA A 194 2.97 -0.43 3.86
N ALA A 195 3.70 0.54 4.42
CA ALA A 195 3.93 1.84 3.80
C ALA A 195 4.66 1.71 2.45
N ALA A 196 5.71 0.90 2.38
CA ALA A 196 6.42 0.61 1.13
C ALA A 196 5.50 -0.01 0.07
N SER A 197 4.61 -0.94 0.46
CA SER A 197 3.63 -1.56 -0.43
C SER A 197 2.68 -0.54 -1.07
N ILE A 198 2.20 0.43 -0.28
CA ILE A 198 1.29 1.47 -0.72
C ILE A 198 1.99 2.37 -1.73
N VAL A 199 3.21 2.83 -1.39
CA VAL A 199 4.01 3.71 -2.23
C VAL A 199 4.35 3.04 -3.56
N ALA A 200 4.87 1.82 -3.51
CA ALA A 200 5.22 1.06 -4.72
C ALA A 200 3.98 0.85 -5.61
N LYS A 201 2.84 0.48 -5.00
CA LYS A 201 1.58 0.24 -5.71
C LYS A 201 1.04 1.48 -6.39
N GLU A 202 0.92 2.60 -5.69
CA GLU A 202 0.40 3.84 -6.27
C GLU A 202 1.31 4.37 -7.37
N TYR A 203 2.62 4.36 -7.14
CA TYR A 203 3.60 4.76 -8.16
C TYR A 203 3.45 3.92 -9.43
N ARG A 204 3.38 2.59 -9.30
CA ARG A 204 3.24 1.70 -10.46
C ARG A 204 1.89 1.86 -11.15
N ASP A 205 0.79 1.98 -10.41
CA ASP A 205 -0.55 2.13 -10.99
C ASP A 205 -0.72 3.49 -11.69
N HIS A 206 -0.02 4.54 -11.24
CA HIS A 206 0.08 5.80 -11.97
C HIS A 206 0.78 5.60 -13.32
N LEU A 207 1.96 4.97 -13.30
CA LEU A 207 2.74 4.71 -14.52
C LEU A 207 1.98 3.82 -15.53
N MET A 208 1.22 2.82 -15.06
CA MET A 208 0.41 1.98 -15.96
C MET A 208 -0.76 2.75 -16.59
N ARG A 209 -1.32 3.75 -15.89
CA ARG A 209 -2.32 4.66 -16.47
C ARG A 209 -1.70 5.55 -17.55
N ASP A 210 -0.50 6.08 -17.31
CA ASP A 210 0.25 6.84 -18.31
C ASP A 210 0.54 6.00 -19.56
N TYR A 211 0.93 4.74 -19.37
CA TYR A 211 1.12 3.81 -20.47
C TYR A 211 -0.16 3.50 -21.25
N ASP A 212 -1.34 3.57 -20.65
CA ASP A 212 -2.61 3.40 -21.38
C ASP A 212 -2.84 4.54 -22.38
N TYR A 213 -2.42 5.76 -22.04
CA TYR A 213 -2.47 6.90 -22.97
C TYR A 213 -1.45 6.77 -24.09
N VAL A 214 -0.24 6.28 -23.78
CA VAL A 214 0.86 6.12 -24.77
C VAL A 214 0.60 4.91 -25.70
N TYR A 215 0.06 3.83 -25.16
CA TYR A 215 -0.22 2.57 -25.85
C TYR A 215 -1.69 2.19 -25.66
N PRO A 216 -2.63 2.86 -26.35
CA PRO A 216 -4.05 2.61 -26.18
C PRO A 216 -4.45 1.24 -26.75
N GLY A 217 -5.55 0.69 -26.22
CA GLY A 217 -6.18 -0.54 -26.71
C GLY A 217 -5.75 -1.84 -26.02
N TYR A 218 -4.89 -1.76 -25.01
CA TYR A 218 -4.52 -2.90 -24.15
C TYR A 218 -5.20 -2.86 -22.77
N GLY A 219 -5.89 -1.77 -22.40
CA GLY A 219 -6.60 -1.60 -21.13
C GLY A 219 -5.68 -1.44 -19.91
N PHE A 220 -4.50 -0.87 -20.09
CA PHE A 220 -3.46 -0.80 -19.04
C PHE A 220 -3.92 0.00 -17.81
N ALA A 221 -4.80 0.99 -18.00
CA ALA A 221 -5.36 1.78 -16.91
C ALA A 221 -6.30 0.97 -16.00
N GLN A 222 -6.81 -0.17 -16.45
CA GLN A 222 -7.71 -1.04 -15.69
C GLN A 222 -7.00 -2.30 -15.22
N ASN A 223 -6.26 -2.94 -16.13
CA ASN A 223 -5.61 -4.22 -15.86
C ASN A 223 -4.18 -4.09 -15.34
N MET A 224 -3.58 -2.90 -15.28
CA MET A 224 -2.22 -2.66 -14.75
C MET A 224 -1.12 -3.55 -15.36
N GLY A 225 -1.33 -3.99 -16.62
CA GLY A 225 -0.45 -4.87 -17.36
C GLY A 225 -0.66 -6.37 -17.11
N TYR A 226 -1.61 -6.77 -16.24
CA TYR A 226 -1.97 -8.18 -16.07
C TYR A 226 -2.64 -8.73 -17.34
N GLY A 227 -2.41 -10.02 -17.64
CA GLY A 227 -2.92 -10.69 -18.85
C GLY A 227 -4.43 -10.98 -18.82
N THR A 228 -5.26 -9.95 -18.74
CA THR A 228 -6.72 -10.07 -18.84
C THR A 228 -7.15 -10.36 -20.28
N LYS A 229 -8.42 -10.74 -20.47
CA LYS A 229 -8.98 -10.97 -21.82
C LYS A 229 -8.82 -9.75 -22.74
N GLU A 230 -9.02 -8.55 -22.21
CA GLU A 230 -8.85 -7.29 -22.94
C GLU A 230 -7.38 -7.08 -23.36
N HIS A 231 -6.44 -7.29 -22.44
CA HIS A 231 -5.02 -7.17 -22.73
C HIS A 231 -4.57 -8.15 -23.81
N LEU A 232 -4.98 -9.43 -23.72
CA LEU A 232 -4.65 -10.45 -24.72
C LEU A 232 -5.26 -10.14 -26.09
N ALA A 233 -6.48 -9.62 -26.14
CA ALA A 233 -7.10 -9.16 -27.38
C ALA A 233 -6.33 -7.97 -28.01
N GLY A 234 -5.82 -7.05 -27.19
CA GLY A 234 -4.93 -5.98 -27.65
C GLY A 234 -3.63 -6.51 -28.26
N LEU A 235 -3.00 -7.48 -27.60
CA LEU A 235 -1.81 -8.18 -28.10
C LEU A 235 -2.06 -8.90 -29.44
N GLU A 236 -3.19 -9.60 -29.58
CA GLU A 236 -3.57 -10.27 -30.82
C GLU A 236 -3.79 -9.29 -31.98
N LYS A 237 -4.41 -8.14 -31.70
CA LYS A 237 -4.79 -7.16 -32.71
C LYS A 237 -3.63 -6.24 -33.14
N MET A 238 -2.77 -5.86 -32.19
CA MET A 238 -1.81 -4.77 -32.37
C MET A 238 -0.35 -5.20 -32.16
N GLY A 239 -0.11 -6.42 -31.70
CA GLY A 239 1.24 -6.91 -31.36
C GLY A 239 1.74 -6.39 -30.02
N ALA A 240 2.96 -6.79 -29.65
CA ALA A 240 3.63 -6.33 -28.44
C ALA A 240 4.23 -4.92 -28.57
N THR A 241 4.18 -4.15 -27.49
CA THR A 241 4.76 -2.81 -27.34
C THR A 241 6.14 -2.88 -26.65
N PRO A 242 6.91 -1.77 -26.60
CA PRO A 242 8.18 -1.73 -25.86
C PRO A 242 8.07 -2.02 -24.36
N ILE A 243 6.89 -1.84 -23.75
CA ILE A 243 6.69 -2.10 -22.31
C ILE A 243 6.25 -3.54 -22.02
N HIS A 244 6.00 -4.37 -23.03
CA HIS A 244 5.71 -5.79 -22.84
C HIS A 244 6.98 -6.58 -22.52
N ARG A 245 6.86 -7.49 -21.56
CA ARG A 245 7.94 -8.40 -21.14
C ARG A 245 8.01 -9.54 -22.12
N ARG A 246 8.95 -9.47 -23.05
CA ARG A 246 9.09 -10.40 -24.18
C ARG A 246 9.38 -11.82 -23.72
N SER A 247 9.94 -12.00 -22.53
CA SER A 247 10.22 -13.31 -21.92
C SER A 247 8.99 -13.96 -21.26
N PHE A 248 7.90 -13.22 -21.02
CA PHE A 248 6.73 -13.71 -20.30
C PHE A 248 5.71 -14.33 -21.25
N ASN A 249 5.35 -15.60 -21.03
CA ASN A 249 4.25 -16.21 -21.78
C ASN A 249 2.92 -15.49 -21.49
N PRO A 250 2.09 -15.16 -22.50
CA PRO A 250 2.19 -15.54 -23.92
C PRO A 250 2.84 -14.47 -24.85
N VAL A 251 3.45 -13.41 -24.33
CA VAL A 251 4.02 -12.29 -25.10
C VAL A 251 4.89 -12.71 -26.30
N PRO A 252 5.78 -13.73 -26.21
CA PRO A 252 6.59 -14.18 -27.35
C PRO A 252 5.80 -14.44 -28.64
N LYS A 253 4.53 -14.83 -28.56
CA LYS A 253 3.67 -15.15 -29.71
C LYS A 253 3.25 -13.92 -30.51
N TYR A 254 3.41 -12.73 -29.93
CA TYR A 254 2.95 -11.45 -30.47
C TYR A 254 4.13 -10.51 -30.76
N LEU A 255 5.35 -11.06 -30.77
CA LEU A 255 6.54 -10.37 -31.26
C LEU A 255 6.56 -10.51 -32.78
N ASN A 256 6.53 -9.39 -33.50
CA ASN A 256 6.69 -9.36 -34.95
C ASN A 256 8.09 -9.83 -35.36
#